data_AF-A0A3D0P9V3-F1
#
_entry.id   AF-A0A3D0P9V3-F1
#
_cell.length_a   1.000
_cell.length_b   1.000
_cell.length_c   1.000
_cell.angle_alpha   90.00
_cell.angle_beta   90.00
_cell.angle_gamma   90.00
#
_symmetry.space_group_name_H-M   'P 1'
#
loop_
_entity.id
_entity.type
_entity.pdbx_description
1 polymer ?
#
loop_
_entity_poly.entity_id
_entity_poly.type
_entity_poly.pdbx_seq_one_letter_code
_entity_poly.pdbx_strand_id
1 'polypeptide(L)'
;AVLLLLRRDLLLFCFDPTHARSIGINTGLLHYVLLSVLSLAAVAGLQSVGIILVVAMLVTPGATAYLLTDRFDRMTLLAITSSVLASLLGVIISYWSDSSTAGCIVLVQTGLFLLAFLFAPRHGIFRQHPEIGA
;
A
#
# COMPACT_ATOMS: atom_id res chain seq x y z
N ALA A 1 5.29 -12.62 13.04
CA ALA A 1 5.83 -13.99 12.93
C ALA A 1 5.26 -14.73 11.71
N VAL A 2 3.94 -14.91 11.61
CA VAL A 2 3.28 -15.63 10.50
C VAL A 2 3.67 -15.10 9.12
N LEU A 3 3.62 -13.78 8.89
CA LEU A 3 4.04 -13.18 7.62
C LEU A 3 5.51 -13.47 7.26
N LEU A 4 6.42 -13.46 8.25
CA LEU A 4 7.85 -13.72 8.01
C LEU A 4 8.11 -15.21 7.69
N LEU A 5 7.42 -16.12 8.37
CA LEU A 5 7.50 -17.56 8.12
C LEU A 5 6.94 -17.93 6.75
N LEU A 6 5.85 -17.27 6.33
CA LEU A 6 5.17 -17.55 5.07
C LEU A 6 5.60 -16.64 3.91
N ARG A 7 6.65 -15.81 4.09
CA ARG A 7 7.11 -14.84 3.07
C ARG A 7 7.36 -15.50 1.72
N ARG A 8 7.96 -16.69 1.71
CA ARG A 8 8.36 -17.39 0.48
C ARG A 8 7.15 -17.87 -0.33
N ASP A 9 6.18 -18.50 0.33
CA ASP A 9 4.94 -18.99 -0.30
C ASP A 9 4.02 -17.83 -0.71
N LEU A 10 3.95 -16.76 0.11
CA LEU A 10 3.21 -15.55 -0.22
C LEU A 10 3.80 -14.80 -1.41
N LEU A 11 5.13 -14.72 -1.51
CA LEU A 11 5.80 -14.17 -2.67
C LEU A 11 5.53 -15.02 -3.92
N LEU A 12 5.64 -16.35 -3.83
CA LEU A 12 5.33 -17.25 -4.95
C LEU A 12 3.89 -17.12 -5.44
N PHE A 13 2.92 -17.00 -4.53
CA PHE A 13 1.52 -16.78 -4.88
C PHE A 13 1.23 -15.40 -5.48
N CYS A 14 1.87 -14.33 -4.96
CA CYS A 14 1.72 -12.99 -5.53
C CYS A 14 2.39 -12.83 -6.90
N PHE A 15 3.46 -13.59 -7.18
CA PHE A 15 4.17 -13.52 -8.47
C PHE A 15 3.55 -14.38 -9.56
N ASP A 16 3.03 -15.56 -9.23
CA ASP A 16 2.56 -16.48 -10.26
C ASP A 16 1.52 -17.49 -9.72
N PRO A 17 0.25 -17.07 -9.54
CA PRO A 17 -0.81 -17.95 -9.02
C PRO A 17 -1.03 -19.18 -9.90
N THR A 18 -0.70 -19.08 -11.20
CA THR A 18 -0.68 -20.16 -12.18
C THR A 18 0.47 -21.14 -11.95
N HIS A 19 1.69 -20.66 -11.66
CA HIS A 19 2.82 -21.52 -11.32
C HIS A 19 2.65 -22.17 -9.94
N ALA A 20 2.15 -21.44 -8.92
CA ALA A 20 1.88 -21.97 -7.58
C ALA A 20 0.89 -23.15 -7.59
N ARG A 21 -0.14 -23.08 -8.45
CA ARG A 21 -1.10 -24.18 -8.64
C ARG A 21 -0.46 -25.41 -9.29
N SER A 22 0.56 -25.20 -10.14
CA SER A 22 1.30 -26.30 -10.79
C SER A 22 2.31 -27.00 -9.87
N ILE A 23 2.80 -26.32 -8.83
CA ILE A 23 3.74 -26.87 -7.83
C ILE A 23 2.99 -27.60 -6.68
N GLY A 24 1.66 -27.66 -6.71
CA GLY A 24 0.85 -28.34 -5.68
C GLY A 24 0.57 -27.52 -4.42
N ILE A 25 0.82 -26.20 -4.45
CA ILE A 25 0.49 -25.30 -3.34
C ILE A 25 -1.02 -25.03 -3.37
N ASN A 26 -1.70 -25.25 -2.24
CA ASN A 26 -3.12 -24.94 -2.10
C ASN A 26 -3.32 -23.41 -2.02
N THR A 27 -3.51 -22.79 -3.18
CA THR A 27 -3.77 -21.35 -3.34
C THR A 27 -4.97 -20.87 -2.50
N GLY A 28 -5.95 -21.74 -2.27
CA GLY A 28 -7.11 -21.44 -1.43
C GLY A 28 -6.73 -21.21 0.03
N LEU A 29 -5.93 -22.10 0.64
CA LEU A 29 -5.47 -21.93 2.02
C LEU A 29 -4.63 -20.66 2.18
N LEU A 30 -3.73 -20.40 1.23
CA LEU A 30 -2.87 -19.22 1.30
C LEU A 30 -3.66 -17.91 1.17
N HIS A 31 -4.70 -17.90 0.33
CA HIS A 31 -5.64 -16.78 0.23
C HIS A 31 -6.40 -16.55 1.54
N TYR A 32 -6.92 -17.61 2.18
CA TYR A 32 -7.58 -17.48 3.48
C TYR A 32 -6.61 -17.06 4.59
N VAL A 33 -5.35 -17.52 4.56
CA VAL A 33 -4.32 -17.07 5.51
C VAL A 33 -4.00 -15.58 5.31
N LEU A 34 -3.86 -15.12 4.06
CA LEU A 34 -3.69 -13.70 3.76
C LEU A 34 -4.87 -12.86 4.27
N LEU A 35 -6.10 -13.27 3.95
CA LEU A 35 -7.31 -12.57 4.36
C LEU A 35 -7.47 -12.55 5.88
N SER A 36 -7.19 -13.67 6.56
CA SER A 36 -7.28 -13.74 8.02
C SER A 36 -6.23 -12.85 8.70
N VAL A 37 -4.98 -12.86 8.24
CA VAL A 37 -3.94 -11.96 8.76
C VAL A 37 -4.28 -10.49 8.48
N LEU A 38 -4.75 -10.17 7.27
CA LEU A 38 -5.14 -8.81 6.89
C LEU A 38 -6.33 -8.32 7.74
N SER A 39 -7.35 -9.17 7.90
CA SER A 39 -8.52 -8.87 8.73
C SER A 39 -8.13 -8.67 10.20
N LEU A 40 -7.32 -9.57 10.75
CA LEU A 40 -6.85 -9.46 12.12
C LEU A 40 -6.02 -8.18 12.35
N ALA A 41 -5.14 -7.85 11.40
CA ALA A 41 -4.35 -6.62 11.43
C ALA A 41 -5.23 -5.36 11.33
N ALA A 42 -6.23 -5.38 10.43
CA ALA A 42 -7.19 -4.28 10.31
C ALA A 42 -7.96 -4.09 11.61
N VAL A 43 -8.61 -5.11 12.14
CA VAL A 43 -9.40 -5.04 13.39
C VAL A 43 -8.54 -4.56 14.57
N ALA A 44 -7.32 -5.07 14.72
CA ALA A 44 -6.40 -4.62 15.76
C ALA A 44 -6.03 -3.13 15.61
N GLY A 45 -5.78 -2.67 14.38
CA GLY A 45 -5.50 -1.27 14.10
C GLY A 45 -6.70 -0.36 14.33
N LEU A 46 -7.91 -0.82 13.96
CA LEU A 46 -9.16 -0.06 14.11
C LEU A 46 -9.40 0.32 15.57
N GLN A 47 -9.13 -0.60 16.49
CA GLN A 47 -9.29 -0.37 17.92
C GLN A 47 -8.24 0.62 18.48
N SER A 48 -7.04 0.68 17.90
CA SER A 48 -5.97 1.54 18.40
C SER A 48 -6.05 2.99 17.91
N VAL A 49 -6.37 3.21 16.63
CA VAL A 49 -6.26 4.55 16.01
C VAL A 49 -7.50 5.01 15.24
N GLY A 50 -8.48 4.13 15.05
CA GLY A 50 -9.73 4.43 14.37
C GLY A 50 -9.75 4.11 12.87
N ILE A 51 -10.95 3.96 12.31
CA ILE A 51 -11.17 3.42 10.96
C ILE A 51 -10.59 4.25 9.84
N ILE A 52 -10.67 5.57 9.95
CA ILE A 52 -10.23 6.48 8.90
C ILE A 52 -8.71 6.38 8.70
N LEU A 53 -7.94 6.40 9.79
CA LEU A 53 -6.48 6.34 9.71
C LEU A 53 -6.00 4.98 9.20
N VAL A 54 -6.61 3.90 9.68
CA VAL A 54 -6.25 2.53 9.27
C VAL A 54 -6.46 2.34 7.77
N VAL A 55 -7.64 2.74 7.25
CA VAL A 55 -7.93 2.60 5.82
C VAL A 55 -6.99 3.49 5.00
N ALA A 56 -6.72 4.73 5.42
CA ALA A 56 -5.78 5.60 4.71
C ALA A 56 -4.36 5.03 4.66
N MET A 57 -3.85 4.54 5.78
CA MET A 57 -2.52 3.93 5.89
C MET A 57 -2.41 2.59 5.14
N LEU A 58 -3.52 1.88 4.93
CA LEU A 58 -3.55 0.65 4.13
C LEU A 58 -3.67 0.92 2.62
N VAL A 59 -4.56 1.83 2.21
CA VAL A 59 -4.92 2.05 0.80
C VAL A 59 -3.96 3.00 0.11
N THR A 60 -3.69 4.17 0.70
CA THR A 60 -2.94 5.25 0.03
C THR A 60 -1.48 4.90 -0.31
N PRO A 61 -0.67 4.22 0.53
CA PRO A 61 0.70 3.89 0.14
C PRO A 61 0.74 2.77 -0.89
N GLY A 62 -0.23 1.85 -0.86
CA GLY A 62 -0.41 0.82 -1.90
C GLY A 62 -0.76 1.46 -3.25
N ALA A 63 -1.71 2.40 -3.27
CA ALA A 63 -2.07 3.14 -4.48
C ALA A 63 -0.91 4.02 -4.99
N THR A 64 -0.20 4.70 -4.09
CA THR A 64 0.97 5.53 -4.41
C THR A 64 2.07 4.70 -5.06
N ALA A 65 2.41 3.55 -4.47
CA ALA A 65 3.47 2.70 -4.98
C ALA A 65 3.07 2.00 -6.29
N TYR A 66 1.80 1.61 -6.43
CA TYR A 66 1.26 1.06 -7.67
C TYR A 66 1.41 2.04 -8.83
N LEU A 67 1.19 3.33 -8.57
CA LEU A 67 1.31 4.38 -9.58
C LEU A 67 2.75 4.58 -10.08
N LEU A 68 3.74 4.28 -9.22
CA LEU A 68 5.15 4.60 -9.45
C LEU A 68 5.95 3.42 -10.01
N THR A 69 5.52 2.17 -9.83
CA THR A 69 6.28 0.99 -10.28
C THR A 69 5.43 -0.29 -10.40
N ASP A 70 5.65 -1.07 -11.46
CA ASP A 70 5.01 -2.38 -11.70
C ASP A 70 5.76 -3.60 -11.13
N ARG A 71 6.94 -3.40 -10.51
CA ARG A 71 7.67 -4.47 -9.81
C ARG A 71 7.29 -4.52 -8.34
N PHE A 72 6.66 -5.61 -7.91
CA PHE A 72 6.18 -5.87 -6.53
C PHE A 72 7.21 -5.58 -5.42
N ASP A 73 8.47 -5.97 -5.62
CA ASP A 73 9.53 -5.77 -4.61
C ASP A 73 9.79 -4.29 -4.34
N ARG A 74 9.92 -3.51 -5.43
CA ARG A 74 10.06 -2.06 -5.37
C ARG A 74 8.78 -1.36 -4.93
N MET A 75 7.61 -1.87 -5.35
CA MET A 75 6.31 -1.37 -4.93
C MET A 75 6.12 -1.49 -3.41
N THR A 76 6.47 -2.64 -2.83
CA THR A 76 6.39 -2.86 -1.38
C THR A 76 7.31 -1.91 -0.63
N LEU A 77 8.55 -1.73 -1.11
CA LEU A 77 9.52 -0.84 -0.48
C LEU A 77 9.10 0.63 -0.60
N LEU A 78 8.59 1.06 -1.75
CA LEU A 78 8.04 2.41 -1.95
C LEU A 78 6.81 2.66 -1.07
N ALA A 79 5.89 1.71 -0.96
CA ALA A 79 4.70 1.85 -0.11
C ALA A 79 5.08 2.01 1.37
N ILE A 80 6.01 1.20 1.86
CA ILE A 80 6.47 1.29 3.26
C ILE A 80 7.17 2.62 3.50
N THR A 81 8.12 3.00 2.64
CA THR A 81 8.89 4.24 2.80
C THR A 81 7.99 5.48 2.72
N SER A 82 7.05 5.53 1.76
CA SER A 82 6.11 6.65 1.64
C SER A 82 5.15 6.73 2.81
N SER A 83 4.67 5.59 3.32
CA SER A 83 3.78 5.55 4.48
C SER A 83 4.47 6.06 5.75
N VAL A 84 5.69 5.57 6.03
CA VAL A 84 6.48 6.01 7.19
C VAL A 84 6.79 7.50 7.12
N LEU A 85 7.21 8.01 5.96
CA LEU A 85 7.46 9.44 5.77
C LEU A 85 6.19 10.28 5.99
N ALA A 86 5.05 9.83 5.45
CA ALA A 86 3.77 10.51 5.62
C ALA A 86 3.33 10.55 7.10
N SER A 87 3.44 9.43 7.82
CA SER A 87 3.12 9.38 9.25
C SER A 87 4.03 10.29 10.06
N LEU A 88 5.34 10.28 9.77
CA LEU A 88 6.32 11.07 10.51
C LEU A 88 6.05 12.57 10.34
N LEU A 89 5.86 13.01 9.09
CA LEU A 89 5.51 14.40 8.76
C LEU A 89 4.14 14.79 9.34
N GLY A 90 3.14 13.92 9.23
CA GLY A 90 1.80 14.14 9.78
C GLY A 90 1.78 14.32 11.28
N VAL A 91 2.57 13.53 12.02
CA VAL A 91 2.70 13.66 13.48
C VAL A 91 3.41 14.95 13.87
N ILE A 92 4.50 15.31 13.18
CA ILE A 92 5.24 16.57 13.44
C ILE A 92 4.35 17.79 13.21
N ILE A 93 3.60 17.81 12.10
CA ILE A 93 2.67 18.90 11.77
C ILE A 93 1.52 18.95 12.80
N SER A 94 0.98 17.81 13.19
CA SER A 94 -0.08 17.74 14.21
C SER A 94 0.36 18.30 15.56
N TYR A 95 1.62 18.06 15.93
CA TYR A 95 2.19 18.55 17.19
C TYR A 95 2.29 20.08 17.23
N TRP A 96 2.50 20.71 16.08
CA TRP A 96 2.59 22.17 15.99
C TRP A 96 1.21 22.85 15.89
N SER A 97 0.19 22.13 15.42
CA SER A 97 -1.14 22.67 15.14
C SER A 97 -2.22 22.34 16.19
N ASP A 98 -1.88 21.61 17.27
CA ASP A 98 -2.81 21.15 18.33
C ASP A 98 -4.10 20.50 17.77
N SER A 99 -3.99 19.87 16.59
CA SER A 99 -5.12 19.31 15.84
C SER A 99 -5.16 17.78 15.94
N SER A 100 -6.20 17.16 15.38
CA SER A 100 -6.36 15.70 15.40
C SER A 100 -5.22 15.01 14.63
N THR A 101 -4.43 14.19 15.34
CA THR A 101 -3.31 13.42 14.79
C THR A 101 -3.74 12.55 13.61
N ALA A 102 -4.88 11.88 13.72
CA ALA A 102 -5.40 11.04 12.65
C ALA A 102 -5.74 11.85 11.39
N GLY A 103 -6.37 13.02 11.56
CA GLY A 103 -6.72 13.91 10.44
C GLY A 103 -5.49 14.48 9.74
N CYS A 104 -4.50 14.92 10.51
CA CYS A 104 -3.24 15.46 9.96
C CYS A 104 -2.48 14.42 9.13
N ILE A 105 -2.37 13.19 9.63
CA ILE A 105 -1.70 12.11 8.89
C ILE A 105 -2.42 11.85 7.56
N VAL A 106 -3.75 11.74 7.56
CA VAL A 106 -4.54 11.48 6.34
C VAL A 106 -4.38 12.61 5.32
N LEU A 107 -4.39 13.87 5.76
CA LEU A 107 -4.18 15.02 4.89
C LEU A 107 -2.78 15.01 4.26
N VAL A 108 -1.74 14.76 5.05
CA VAL A 108 -0.36 14.65 4.55
C VAL A 108 -0.22 13.48 3.57
N GLN A 109 -0.82 12.34 3.89
CA GLN A 109 -0.79 11.15 3.05
C GLN A 109 -1.53 11.38 1.72
N THR A 110 -2.65 12.10 1.75
CA THR A 110 -3.40 12.51 0.56
C THR A 110 -2.60 13.51 -0.28
N GLY A 111 -1.93 14.48 0.36
CA GLY A 111 -1.03 15.41 -0.32
C GLY A 111 0.14 14.69 -1.01
N LEU A 112 0.77 13.73 -0.32
CA LEU A 112 1.81 12.89 -0.90
C LEU A 112 1.30 12.01 -2.04
N PHE A 113 0.09 11.45 -1.92
CA PHE A 113 -0.55 10.71 -3.01
C PHE A 113 -0.83 11.61 -4.22
N LEU A 114 -1.33 12.83 -4.01
CA LEU A 114 -1.56 13.78 -5.10
C LEU A 114 -0.25 14.23 -5.76
N LEU A 115 0.79 14.48 -4.97
CA LEU A 115 2.13 14.77 -5.51
C LEU A 115 2.67 13.59 -6.29
N ALA A 116 2.57 12.36 -5.75
CA ALA A 116 2.95 11.16 -6.47
C ALA A 116 2.09 10.95 -7.72
N PHE A 117 0.80 11.29 -7.69
CA PHE A 117 -0.08 11.25 -8.86
C PHE A 117 0.34 12.25 -9.94
N LEU A 118 0.72 13.46 -9.54
CA LEU A 118 1.17 14.51 -10.44
C LEU A 118 2.58 14.24 -11.02
N PHE A 119 3.48 13.69 -10.20
CA PHE A 119 4.86 13.38 -10.56
C PHE A 119 5.06 11.94 -11.06
N ALA A 120 4.06 11.05 -10.97
CA ALA A 120 4.21 9.65 -11.38
C ALA A 120 4.43 9.57 -12.89
N PRO A 121 5.61 9.09 -13.33
CA PRO A 121 5.96 9.07 -14.75
C PRO A 121 5.22 8.00 -15.57
N ARG A 122 4.41 7.13 -14.95
CA ARG A 122 3.69 6.04 -15.64
C ARG A 122 2.18 6.24 -15.82
N HIS A 123 1.55 7.08 -15.00
CA HIS A 123 0.14 7.49 -15.17
C HIS A 123 -0.04 9.01 -15.24
N GLY A 124 1.07 9.76 -15.21
CA GLY A 124 1.08 11.19 -15.42
C GLY A 124 0.54 11.52 -16.81
N ILE A 125 -0.52 12.31 -16.78
CA ILE A 125 -1.26 12.98 -17.86
C ILE A 125 -0.35 13.57 -18.97
N PHE A 126 0.95 13.74 -18.72
CA PHE A 126 1.96 14.23 -19.66
C PHE A 126 2.58 13.19 -20.60
N ARG A 127 2.22 11.90 -20.54
CA ARG A 127 2.66 10.90 -21.56
C ARG A 127 1.53 10.17 -22.28
N GLN A 128 0.34 10.77 -22.36
CA GLN A 128 -0.53 10.49 -23.50
C GLN A 128 0.05 11.22 -24.70
N HIS A 129 1.08 10.66 -25.35
CA HIS A 129 1.28 10.97 -26.75
C HIS A 129 0.17 10.23 -27.51
N PRO A 130 -0.76 10.95 -28.16
CA PRO A 130 -1.76 10.34 -29.00
C PRO A 130 -1.09 9.95 -30.32
N GLU A 131 -0.73 8.69 -30.46
CA GLU A 131 -0.45 8.08 -31.76
C GLU A 131 -1.10 6.69 -31.63
N ILE A 132 -2.05 6.25 -32.45
CA ILE A 132 -2.16 6.45 -33.89
C ILE A 132 -3.64 6.35 -34.27
N GLY A 133 -4.16 7.41 -34.91
CA GLY A 133 -5.17 7.25 -35.95
C GLY A 133 -4.45 7.09 -37.30
N ALA A 134 -4.74 6.01 -38.01
CA ALA A 134 -4.65 5.80 -39.47
C ALA A 134 -4.76 4.28 -39.74
#